data_AF-A0A6H1FP73-F1
#
_entry.id   AF-A0A6H1FP73-F1
#
_cell.length_a   1.000
_cell.length_b   1.000
_cell.length_c   1.000
_cell.angle_alpha   90.00
_cell.angle_beta   90.00
_cell.angle_gamma   90.00
#
_symmetry.space_group_name_H-M   'P 1'
#
loop_
_entity.id
_entity.type
_entity.pdbx_description
1 polymer ?
#
loop_
_entity_poly.entity_id
_entity_poly.type
_entity_poly.pdbx_seq_one_letter_code
_entity_poly.pdbx_strand_id
1 'polypeptide(L)'
;MNKILPAAIVLPALLLAACSTSSPGKLQVKGQPLTSDPAYVLQHLIPMLPITSGCREKPKSVSVALVSKSDDIRTNAAGTALISGSAREAWNFDACGRAIPMYVTYSFFPDGKTAYKFAAK
;
A
#
# COMPACT_ATOMS: atom_id res chain seq x y z
N MET A 1 -57.76 11.40 41.83
CA MET A 1 -56.59 12.21 41.41
C MET A 1 -55.56 11.27 40.80
N ASN A 2 -55.15 11.59 39.58
CA ASN A 2 -54.57 10.69 38.58
C ASN A 2 -53.22 10.08 38.98
N LYS A 3 -53.06 8.78 38.72
CA LYS A 3 -51.77 8.08 38.67
C LYS A 3 -51.14 8.37 37.31
N ILE A 4 -50.01 9.08 37.27
CA ILE A 4 -49.23 9.32 36.06
C ILE A 4 -47.93 8.51 36.19
N LEU A 5 -47.84 7.44 35.41
CA LEU A 5 -46.60 6.70 35.16
C LEU A 5 -45.77 7.48 34.13
N PRO A 6 -44.47 7.74 34.34
CA PRO A 6 -43.61 8.13 33.25
C PRO A 6 -43.13 6.87 32.52
N ALA A 7 -43.54 6.77 31.25
CA ALA A 7 -43.07 5.79 30.30
C ALA A 7 -41.55 5.95 30.10
N ALA A 8 -40.79 4.87 30.33
CA ALA A 8 -39.40 4.79 29.95
C ALA A 8 -39.31 4.74 28.41
N ILE A 9 -38.89 5.85 27.82
CA ILE A 9 -38.65 5.96 26.38
C ILE A 9 -37.39 5.16 26.04
N VAL A 10 -37.63 4.11 25.27
CA VAL A 10 -36.65 3.19 24.70
C VAL A 10 -35.64 3.98 23.85
N LEU A 11 -34.35 3.76 24.12
CA LEU A 11 -33.23 4.29 23.36
C LEU A 11 -33.42 4.07 21.85
N PRO A 12 -33.30 5.11 21.00
CA PRO A 12 -32.82 4.90 19.66
C PRO A 12 -31.30 4.75 19.78
N ALA A 13 -30.83 3.51 19.83
CA ALA A 13 -29.45 3.17 19.53
C ALA A 13 -29.17 3.65 18.11
N LEU A 14 -28.63 4.87 18.01
CA LEU A 14 -27.99 5.38 16.81
C LEU A 14 -26.98 4.33 16.38
N LEU A 15 -27.38 3.56 15.36
CA LEU A 15 -26.51 2.79 14.50
C LEU A 15 -25.51 3.79 13.92
N LEU A 16 -24.43 4.02 14.67
CA LEU A 16 -23.17 4.46 14.14
C LEU A 16 -22.82 3.42 13.09
N ALA A 17 -23.22 3.71 11.85
CA ALA A 17 -22.54 3.22 10.68
C ALA A 17 -21.07 3.58 10.92
N ALA A 18 -20.31 2.62 11.43
CA ALA A 18 -18.89 2.62 11.33
C ALA A 18 -18.59 2.50 9.84
N CYS A 19 -18.71 3.61 9.12
CA CYS A 19 -17.80 3.91 8.03
C CYS A 19 -16.43 3.78 8.66
N SER A 20 -15.82 2.61 8.51
CA SER A 20 -14.39 2.43 8.69
C SER A 20 -13.77 3.42 7.72
N THR A 21 -13.54 4.63 8.20
CA THR A 21 -12.62 5.57 7.58
C THR A 21 -11.31 4.80 7.56
N SER A 22 -11.02 4.28 6.38
CA SER A 22 -9.84 3.48 6.09
C SER A 22 -8.65 4.42 6.18
N SER A 23 -8.30 4.80 7.41
CA SER A 23 -6.95 5.24 7.69
C SER A 23 -6.07 4.07 7.26
N PRO A 24 -5.11 4.28 6.34
CA PRO A 24 -4.10 3.29 6.06
C PRO A 24 -3.23 3.19 7.32
N GLY A 25 -3.74 2.48 8.33
CA GLY A 25 -3.02 2.11 9.53
C GLY A 25 -1.78 1.36 9.06
N LYS A 26 -0.63 2.03 9.22
CA LYS A 26 0.73 1.69 8.82
C LYS A 26 0.90 0.21 8.43
N LEU A 27 0.71 -0.09 7.14
CA LEU A 27 1.16 -1.38 6.61
C LEU A 27 2.66 -1.46 6.87
N GLN A 28 3.10 -2.48 7.60
CA GLN A 28 4.51 -2.62 7.92
C GLN A 28 5.28 -2.97 6.63
N VAL A 29 6.10 -2.03 6.17
CA VAL A 29 7.04 -2.24 5.06
C VAL A 29 8.35 -2.76 5.65
N LYS A 30 8.74 -3.97 5.27
CA LYS A 30 9.99 -4.62 5.65
C LYS A 30 10.97 -4.52 4.49
N GLY A 31 12.21 -4.12 4.76
CA GLY A 31 13.23 -3.88 3.73
C GLY A 31 13.38 -2.40 3.39
N GLN A 32 14.20 -2.11 2.38
CA GLN A 32 14.51 -0.75 1.97
C GLN A 32 14.09 -0.52 0.51
N PRO A 33 12.93 0.12 0.28
CA PRO A 33 12.51 0.51 -1.06
C PRO A 33 13.51 1.49 -1.70
N LEU A 34 13.66 1.39 -3.01
CA LEU A 34 14.45 2.29 -3.84
C LEU A 34 13.82 3.69 -3.94
N THR A 35 12.50 3.78 -3.86
CA THR A 35 11.78 5.06 -3.87
C THR A 35 11.74 5.67 -2.48
N SER A 36 11.85 7.00 -2.42
CA SER A 36 11.62 7.78 -1.20
C SER A 36 10.14 7.86 -0.80
N ASP A 37 9.21 7.45 -1.69
CA ASP A 37 7.77 7.39 -1.41
C ASP A 37 7.18 5.97 -1.54
N PRO A 38 7.36 5.12 -0.51
CA PRO A 38 6.70 3.82 -0.41
C PRO A 38 5.16 3.90 -0.40
N ALA A 39 4.59 5.02 0.08
CA ALA A 39 3.14 5.16 0.21
C ALA A 39 2.47 5.22 -1.17
N TYR A 40 3.08 5.96 -2.12
CA TYR A 40 2.63 5.99 -3.51
C TYR A 40 2.58 4.59 -4.13
N VAL A 41 3.64 3.79 -3.94
CA VAL A 41 3.67 2.41 -4.45
C VAL A 41 2.55 1.56 -3.86
N LEU A 42 2.36 1.63 -2.54
CA LEU A 42 1.32 0.87 -1.85
C LEU A 42 -0.10 1.23 -2.27
N GLN A 43 -0.37 2.52 -2.53
CA GLN A 43 -1.66 3.00 -3.02
C GLN A 43 -2.03 2.38 -4.38
N HIS A 44 -1.05 2.00 -5.20
CA HIS A 44 -1.28 1.35 -6.50
C HIS A 44 -1.32 -0.17 -6.40
N LEU A 45 -0.47 -0.77 -5.56
CA LEU A 45 -0.38 -2.23 -5.45
C LEU A 45 -1.52 -2.86 -4.63
N ILE A 46 -1.93 -2.24 -3.52
CA ILE A 46 -2.96 -2.80 -2.63
C ILE A 46 -4.30 -3.01 -3.37
N PRO A 47 -4.80 -2.06 -4.19
CA PRO A 47 -6.02 -2.28 -4.98
C PRO A 47 -5.90 -3.40 -6.02
N MET A 48 -4.69 -3.68 -6.51
CA MET A 48 -4.45 -4.75 -7.49
C MET A 48 -4.44 -6.15 -6.85
N LEU A 49 -4.17 -6.27 -5.54
CA LEU A 49 -4.12 -7.56 -4.84
C LEU A 49 -5.38 -8.42 -5.05
N PRO A 50 -6.62 -7.94 -4.78
CA PRO A 50 -7.81 -8.76 -4.97
C PRO A 50 -8.06 -9.13 -6.44
N ILE A 51 -7.69 -8.24 -7.37
CA ILE A 51 -7.89 -8.45 -8.81
C ILE A 51 -6.97 -9.55 -9.34
N THR A 52 -5.73 -9.57 -8.86
CA THR A 52 -4.67 -10.40 -9.45
C THR A 52 -4.45 -11.72 -8.71
N SER A 53 -4.76 -11.76 -7.42
CA SER A 53 -4.53 -12.92 -6.57
C SER A 53 -5.81 -13.58 -6.03
N GLY A 54 -6.97 -12.96 -6.23
CA GLY A 54 -8.23 -13.35 -5.60
C GLY A 54 -8.30 -13.10 -4.09
N CYS A 55 -7.22 -12.62 -3.47
CA CYS A 55 -7.17 -12.36 -2.03
C CYS A 55 -7.87 -11.05 -1.67
N ARG A 56 -8.96 -11.13 -0.90
CA ARG A 56 -9.71 -9.97 -0.41
C ARG A 56 -9.31 -9.54 1.00
N GLU A 57 -8.45 -10.31 1.67
CA GLU A 57 -7.92 -9.92 2.98
C GLU A 57 -7.00 -8.71 2.86
N LYS A 58 -7.07 -7.82 3.85
CA LYS A 58 -6.11 -6.72 3.96
C LYS A 58 -4.73 -7.30 4.28
N PRO A 59 -3.67 -6.89 3.56
CA PRO A 59 -2.32 -7.39 3.86
C PRO A 59 -1.87 -6.97 5.25
N LYS A 60 -1.20 -7.90 5.95
CA LYS A 60 -0.66 -7.69 7.31
C LYS A 60 0.68 -6.97 7.29
N SER A 61 1.52 -7.34 6.34
CA SER A 61 2.82 -6.72 6.09
C SER A 61 3.20 -6.87 4.63
N VAL A 62 4.24 -6.15 4.22
CA VAL A 62 4.84 -6.29 2.91
C VAL A 62 6.36 -6.31 3.05
N SER A 63 7.02 -7.24 2.37
CA SER A 63 8.48 -7.23 2.26
C SER A 63 8.90 -6.80 0.86
N VAL A 64 9.91 -5.95 0.80
CA VAL A 64 10.44 -5.40 -0.44
C VAL A 64 11.81 -6.00 -0.70
N ALA A 65 12.00 -6.52 -1.91
CA ALA A 65 13.27 -7.07 -2.37
C ALA A 65 13.61 -6.52 -3.75
N LEU A 66 14.87 -6.10 -3.92
CA LEU A 66 15.41 -5.71 -5.22
C LEU A 66 15.56 -6.98 -6.09
N VAL A 67 14.92 -6.98 -7.25
CA VAL A 67 14.98 -8.09 -8.23
C VAL A 67 16.06 -7.84 -9.27
N SER A 68 16.08 -6.62 -9.81
CA SER A 68 17.08 -6.23 -10.81
C SER A 68 17.30 -4.73 -10.75
N LYS A 69 18.50 -4.29 -11.14
CA LYS A 69 18.88 -2.89 -11.21
C LYS A 69 19.84 -2.73 -12.38
N SER A 70 19.60 -1.76 -13.25
CA SER A 70 20.57 -1.42 -14.29
C SER A 70 21.83 -0.79 -13.69
N ASP A 71 22.98 -1.00 -14.33
CA ASP A 71 24.26 -0.43 -13.90
C ASP A 71 24.35 1.09 -14.10
N ASP A 72 23.55 1.63 -15.03
CA ASP A 72 23.49 3.06 -15.35
C ASP A 72 22.66 3.88 -14.34
N ILE A 73 22.17 3.26 -13.26
CA ILE A 73 21.53 3.99 -12.18
C ILE A 73 22.57 4.75 -11.36
N ARG A 74 22.69 6.04 -11.66
CA ARG A 74 23.55 6.99 -10.94
C ARG A 74 22.73 7.77 -9.92
N THR A 75 23.24 7.88 -8.70
CA THR A 75 22.72 8.79 -7.67
C THR A 75 23.24 10.20 -7.91
N ASN A 76 22.41 11.22 -7.68
CA ASN A 76 22.86 12.62 -7.66
C ASN A 76 23.79 12.89 -6.46
N ALA A 77 24.40 14.08 -6.42
CA ALA A 77 25.30 14.49 -5.33
C ALA A 77 24.66 14.45 -3.93
N ALA A 78 23.32 14.51 -3.85
CA ALA A 78 22.57 14.36 -2.61
C ALA A 78 22.42 12.90 -2.17
N GLY A 79 22.86 11.91 -2.98
CA GLY A 79 22.73 10.48 -2.72
C GLY A 79 21.29 9.94 -2.84
N THR A 80 20.32 10.82 -3.11
CA THR A 80 18.89 10.53 -2.91
C THR A 80 18.12 10.30 -4.21
N ALA A 81 18.51 10.95 -5.32
CA ALA A 81 17.78 10.83 -6.58
C ALA A 81 18.57 10.03 -7.62
N LEU A 82 17.89 9.08 -8.27
CA LEU A 82 18.42 8.24 -9.33
C LEU A 82 18.14 8.92 -10.69
N ILE A 83 19.16 9.07 -11.54
CA ILE A 83 19.11 9.96 -12.73
C ILE A 83 18.83 9.19 -14.05
N SER A 84 19.24 7.94 -14.18
CA SER A 84 19.05 7.14 -15.40
C SER A 84 18.86 5.67 -15.06
N GLY A 85 18.36 4.87 -16.00
CA GLY A 85 18.27 3.43 -15.85
C GLY A 85 16.94 2.91 -15.31
N SER A 86 16.90 1.61 -15.00
CA SER A 86 15.69 0.96 -14.52
C SER A 86 15.96 -0.02 -13.39
N ALA A 87 15.02 -0.11 -12.45
CA ALA A 87 15.09 -1.08 -11.36
C ALA A 87 13.75 -1.77 -11.19
N ARG A 88 13.79 -3.03 -10.75
CA ARG A 88 12.60 -3.82 -10.46
C ARG A 88 12.64 -4.29 -9.03
N GLU A 89 11.55 -4.07 -8.31
CA GLU A 89 11.34 -4.60 -6.97
C GLU A 89 10.20 -5.60 -6.95
N ALA A 90 10.34 -6.60 -6.09
CA ALA A 90 9.26 -7.48 -5.66
C ALA A 90 8.73 -6.97 -4.31
N TRP A 91 7.43 -6.74 -4.27
CA TRP A 91 6.66 -6.36 -3.09
C TRP A 91 5.79 -7.57 -2.70
N ASN A 92 6.25 -8.32 -1.70
CA ASN A 92 5.60 -9.56 -1.27
C ASN A 92 4.64 -9.26 -0.13
N PHE A 93 3.35 -9.27 -0.42
CA PHE A 93 2.30 -9.00 0.55
C PHE A 93 1.95 -10.28 1.33
N ASP A 94 1.93 -10.20 2.66
CA ASP A 94 1.45 -11.28 3.52
C ASP A 94 -0.07 -11.14 3.73
N ALA A 95 -0.85 -11.97 3.02
CA ALA A 95 -2.31 -11.97 3.03
C ALA A 95 -2.87 -13.34 2.61
N CYS A 96 -4.07 -13.70 3.07
CA CYS A 96 -4.71 -14.98 2.74
C CYS A 96 -3.83 -16.21 3.03
N GLY A 97 -3.05 -16.16 4.12
CA GLY A 97 -2.16 -17.23 4.54
C GLY A 97 -0.94 -17.48 3.65
N ARG A 98 -0.61 -16.57 2.73
CA ARG A 98 0.52 -16.73 1.78
C ARG A 98 1.20 -15.40 1.45
N ALA A 99 2.41 -15.49 0.91
CA ALA A 99 3.08 -14.37 0.28
C ALA A 99 2.57 -14.19 -1.17
N ILE A 100 2.10 -12.98 -1.49
CA ILE A 100 1.58 -12.62 -2.81
C ILE A 100 2.55 -11.63 -3.45
N PRO A 101 3.33 -12.04 -4.47
CA PRO A 101 4.31 -11.17 -5.10
C PRO A 101 3.64 -10.21 -6.07
N MET A 102 3.89 -8.92 -5.86
CA MET A 102 3.62 -7.85 -6.81
C MET A 102 4.94 -7.24 -7.25
N TYR A 103 4.99 -6.62 -8.41
CA TYR A 103 6.20 -6.03 -8.95
C TYR A 103 6.01 -4.55 -9.27
N VAL A 104 7.06 -3.79 -9.01
CA VAL A 104 7.19 -2.41 -9.47
C VAL A 104 8.46 -2.33 -10.30
N THR A 105 8.34 -1.79 -11.52
CA THR A 105 9.49 -1.39 -12.31
C THR A 105 9.56 0.13 -12.32
N TYR A 106 10.69 0.66 -11.86
CA TYR A 106 11.04 2.07 -11.89
C TYR A 106 11.88 2.34 -13.14
N SER A 107 11.53 3.38 -13.89
CA SER A 107 12.37 3.92 -14.96
C SER A 107 12.74 5.35 -14.60
N PHE A 108 14.03 5.60 -14.42
CA PHE A 108 14.57 6.90 -14.03
C PHE A 108 15.04 7.64 -15.28
N PHE A 109 14.59 8.87 -15.46
CA PHE A 109 14.91 9.68 -16.64
C PHE A 109 15.90 10.81 -16.29
N PRO A 110 16.79 11.20 -17.23
CA PRO A 110 17.78 12.25 -16.99
C PRO A 110 17.19 13.61 -16.59
N ASP A 111 15.92 13.86 -16.90
CA ASP A 111 15.18 15.06 -16.50
C ASP A 111 14.65 15.01 -15.05
N GLY A 112 15.01 13.98 -14.29
CA GLY A 112 14.61 13.76 -12.90
C GLY A 112 13.24 13.11 -12.73
N LYS A 113 12.53 12.77 -13.82
CA LYS A 113 11.26 12.06 -13.73
C LYS A 113 11.47 10.58 -13.44
N THR A 114 10.49 9.98 -12.78
CA THR A 114 10.42 8.53 -12.56
C THR A 114 9.09 8.01 -13.10
N ALA A 115 9.13 7.02 -13.99
CA ALA A 115 7.94 6.27 -14.39
C ALA A 115 7.83 4.98 -13.57
N TYR A 116 6.60 4.63 -13.23
CA TYR A 116 6.26 3.44 -12.45
C TYR A 116 5.43 2.51 -13.32
N LYS A 117 5.83 1.24 -13.38
CA LYS A 117 5.02 0.16 -13.95
C LYS A 117 4.70 -0.86 -12.87
N PHE A 118 3.43 -0.98 -12.55
CA PHE A 118 2.90 -1.93 -11.58
C PHE A 118 2.44 -3.20 -12.29
N ALA A 119 2.81 -4.36 -11.76
CA ALA A 119 2.39 -5.65 -12.31
C ALA A 119 2.15 -6.65 -11.19
N ALA A 120 1.19 -7.54 -11.40
CA ALA A 120 1.13 -8.80 -10.68
C ALA A 120 1.83 -9.89 -11.49
N LYS A 121 2.19 -10.99 -10.82
CA LYS A 121 2.74 -12.18 -11.48
C LYS A 121 1.74 -12.76 -12.48
#